data_AF-A0A157Z5H8-F1
#
_entry.id   AF-A0A157Z5H8-F1
#
_cell.length_a   1.000
_cell.length_b   1.000
_cell.length_c   1.000
_cell.angle_alpha   90.00
_cell.angle_beta   90.00
_cell.angle_gamma   90.00
#
_symmetry.space_group_name_H-M   'P 1'
#
loop_
_entity.id
_entity.type
_entity.pdbx_description
1 polymer ?
#
loop_
_entity_poly.entity_id
_entity_poly.type
_entity_poly.pdbx_seq_one_letter_code
_entity_poly.pdbx_strand_id
1 'polypeptide(L)'
;MKPDDAPPLVVPYDRAVLALVVSLSYQVQFELHEFVRGDRHVREATAERLLNLARGTLRKREQLGTLRYAVRRDGGGRRWVSLFDVAAEQLDLRINAGKDVK
;
A
#
# COMPACT_ATOMS: atom_id res chain seq x y z
N MET A 1 -8.92 -4.25 -37.55
CA MET A 1 -8.34 -3.72 -36.30
C MET A 1 -7.25 -4.66 -35.87
N LYS A 2 -6.01 -4.17 -35.77
CA LYS A 2 -4.97 -4.92 -35.08
C LYS A 2 -5.29 -4.89 -33.58
N PRO A 3 -4.95 -5.93 -32.80
CA PRO A 3 -5.16 -5.93 -31.34
C PRO A 3 -4.54 -4.71 -30.63
N ASP A 4 -3.54 -4.08 -31.26
CA ASP A 4 -2.81 -2.91 -30.76
C ASP A 4 -3.51 -1.56 -31.01
N ASP A 5 -4.66 -1.53 -31.69
CA ASP A 5 -5.42 -0.29 -31.93
C ASP A 5 -6.35 0.07 -30.75
N ALA A 6 -6.34 -0.72 -29.67
CA ALA A 6 -7.14 -0.44 -28.49
C ALA A 6 -6.58 0.81 -27.78
N PRO A 7 -7.42 1.81 -27.44
CA PRO A 7 -6.97 2.94 -26.66
C PRO A 7 -6.43 2.44 -25.30
N PRO A 8 -5.45 3.13 -24.71
CA PRO A 8 -4.90 2.73 -23.42
C PRO A 8 -6.02 2.59 -22.40
N LEU A 9 -6.05 1.44 -21.72
CA LEU A 9 -7.05 1.17 -20.70
C LEU A 9 -6.83 2.12 -19.53
N VAL A 10 -7.71 3.13 -19.40
CA VAL A 10 -7.71 4.03 -18.25
C VAL A 10 -8.44 3.34 -17.11
N VAL A 11 -7.69 2.85 -16.13
CA VAL A 11 -8.26 2.27 -14.90
C VAL A 11 -8.48 3.41 -13.89
N PRO A 12 -9.71 3.61 -13.38
CA PRO A 12 -9.97 4.56 -12.30
C PRO A 12 -9.12 4.28 -11.04
N TYR A 13 -8.65 5.33 -10.37
CA TYR A 13 -7.72 5.22 -9.24
C TYR A 13 -8.28 4.35 -8.10
N ASP A 14 -9.55 4.55 -7.75
CA ASP A 14 -10.26 3.75 -6.74
C ASP A 14 -10.28 2.26 -7.07
N ARG A 15 -10.50 1.90 -8.34
CA ARG A 15 -10.45 0.52 -8.81
C ARG A 15 -9.04 -0.05 -8.78
N ALA A 16 -8.04 0.75 -9.14
CA ALA A 16 -6.64 0.36 -9.06
C ALA A 16 -6.21 0.10 -7.60
N VAL A 17 -6.61 0.96 -6.66
CA VAL A 17 -6.41 0.75 -5.22
C VAL A 17 -7.07 -0.54 -4.77
N LEU A 18 -8.34 -0.76 -5.09
CA LEU A 18 -9.06 -1.97 -4.70
C LEU A 18 -8.41 -3.25 -5.22
N ALA A 19 -8.02 -3.26 -6.49
CA ALA A 19 -7.32 -4.39 -7.10
C ALA A 19 -5.98 -4.67 -6.39
N LEU A 20 -5.23 -3.61 -6.08
CA LEU A 20 -3.95 -3.72 -5.38
C LEU A 20 -4.14 -4.20 -3.94
N VAL A 21 -5.15 -3.74 -3.22
CA VAL A 21 -5.47 -4.22 -1.87
C VAL A 21 -5.74 -5.72 -1.87
N VAL A 22 -6.46 -6.24 -2.87
CA VAL A 22 -6.69 -7.70 -3.01
C VAL A 22 -5.35 -8.41 -3.22
N SER A 23 -4.53 -7.94 -4.17
CA SER A 23 -3.21 -8.52 -4.44
C SER A 23 -2.30 -8.51 -3.20
N LEU A 24 -2.23 -7.39 -2.47
CA LEU A 24 -1.45 -7.27 -1.24
C LEU A 24 -1.99 -8.19 -0.13
N SER A 25 -3.31 -8.38 -0.05
CA SER A 25 -3.89 -9.32 0.93
C SER A 25 -3.43 -10.76 0.65
N TYR A 26 -3.40 -11.17 -0.63
CA TYR A 26 -2.84 -12.47 -1.03
C TYR A 26 -1.35 -12.58 -0.70
N GLN A 27 -0.55 -11.58 -1.07
CA GLN A 27 0.88 -11.56 -0.78
C GLN A 27 1.16 -11.69 0.72
N VAL A 28 0.44 -10.94 1.57
CA VAL A 28 0.61 -11.00 3.03
C VAL A 28 0.29 -12.40 3.56
N GLN A 29 -0.81 -13.01 3.12
CA GLN A 29 -1.25 -14.30 3.62
C GLN A 29 -0.38 -15.46 3.12
N PHE A 30 -0.01 -15.47 1.84
CA PHE A 30 0.58 -16.63 1.19
C PHE A 30 2.08 -16.52 0.95
N GLU A 31 2.63 -15.31 0.77
CA GLU A 31 4.08 -15.13 0.54
C GLU A 31 4.80 -14.75 1.84
N LEU A 32 4.21 -13.83 2.62
CA LEU A 32 4.81 -13.38 3.87
C LEU A 32 4.41 -14.26 5.07
N HIS A 33 3.38 -15.10 4.90
CA HIS A 33 2.79 -15.91 5.97
C HIS A 33 2.40 -15.08 7.20
N GLU A 34 1.93 -13.85 6.97
CA GLU A 34 1.53 -12.91 8.00
C GLU A 34 0.01 -12.74 8.08
N PHE A 35 -0.48 -12.21 9.20
CA PHE A 35 -1.91 -12.10 9.47
C PHE A 35 -2.50 -10.76 9.01
N VAL A 36 -3.55 -10.83 8.20
CA VAL A 36 -4.42 -9.70 7.88
C VAL A 36 -5.59 -9.66 8.87
N ARG A 37 -5.68 -8.58 9.65
CA ARG A 37 -6.74 -8.39 10.66
C ARG A 37 -7.96 -7.69 10.07
N GLY A 38 -9.15 -8.25 10.32
CA GLY A 38 -10.45 -7.56 10.15
C GLY A 38 -10.57 -6.82 8.83
N ASP A 39 -10.78 -5.49 8.90
CA ASP A 39 -10.86 -4.55 7.77
C ASP A 39 -9.52 -4.38 7.00
N ARG A 40 -8.84 -5.47 6.66
CA ARG A 40 -7.61 -5.48 5.85
C ARG A 40 -6.46 -4.66 6.45
N HIS A 41 -6.23 -4.81 7.75
CA HIS A 41 -5.08 -4.18 8.42
C HIS A 41 -3.93 -5.17 8.62
N VAL A 42 -2.70 -4.68 8.46
CA VAL A 42 -1.47 -5.45 8.67
C VAL A 42 -0.57 -4.78 9.70
N ARG A 43 0.43 -5.49 10.22
CA ARG A 43 1.38 -4.88 11.17
C ARG A 43 2.18 -3.78 10.48
N GLU A 44 2.61 -2.79 11.25
CA GLU A 44 3.51 -1.73 10.76
C GLU A 44 4.74 -2.30 10.03
N ALA A 45 5.37 -3.36 10.57
CA ALA A 45 6.52 -3.99 9.95
C ALA A 45 6.18 -4.64 8.58
N THR A 46 4.99 -5.23 8.44
CA THR A 46 4.50 -5.77 7.16
C THR A 46 4.29 -4.63 6.16
N ALA A 47 3.65 -3.54 6.59
CA ALA A 47 3.41 -2.38 5.73
C ALA A 47 4.73 -1.78 5.24
N GLU A 48 5.74 -1.66 6.10
CA GLU A 48 7.10 -1.22 5.73
C GLU A 48 7.72 -2.14 4.68
N ARG A 49 7.60 -3.47 4.83
CA ARG A 49 8.07 -4.44 3.82
C ARG A 49 7.36 -4.27 2.49
N LEU A 50 6.03 -4.17 2.49
CA LEU A 50 5.24 -3.99 1.27
C LEU A 50 5.60 -2.68 0.56
N LEU A 51 5.92 -1.62 1.30
CA LEU A 51 6.36 -0.33 0.75
C LEU A 51 7.86 -0.28 0.41
N ASN A 52 8.59 -1.38 0.62
CA ASN A 52 10.05 -1.45 0.48
C ASN A 52 10.78 -0.36 1.29
N LEU A 53 10.33 -0.12 2.52
CA LEU A 53 10.89 0.86 3.44
C LEU A 53 11.75 0.18 4.51
N ALA A 54 12.74 0.91 5.01
CA ALA A 54 13.50 0.50 6.18
C ALA A 54 12.60 0.45 7.43
N ARG A 55 12.90 -0.46 8.36
CA ARG A 55 12.14 -0.61 9.61
C ARG A 55 12.11 0.68 10.43
N GLY A 56 10.93 1.08 10.90
CA GLY A 56 10.71 2.30 11.67
C GLY A 56 10.54 3.59 10.85
N THR A 57 10.59 3.49 9.52
CA THR A 57 10.35 4.65 8.63
C THR A 57 8.95 5.21 8.80
N LEU A 58 7.92 4.36 8.95
CA LEU A 58 6.55 4.84 9.13
C LEU A 58 6.39 5.60 10.45
N ARG A 59 7.01 5.10 11.52
CA ARG A 59 7.07 5.80 12.81
C ARG A 59 7.76 7.15 12.70
N LYS A 60 8.90 7.22 12.00
CA LYS A 60 9.62 8.47 11.78
C LYS A 60 8.76 9.48 11.01
N ARG A 61 8.06 9.03 9.97
CA ARG A 61 7.14 9.89 9.20
C ARG A 61 5.96 10.39 10.04
N GLU A 62 5.38 9.54 10.90
CA GLU A 62 4.32 9.96 11.83
C GLU A 62 4.84 11.02 12.82
N GLN A 63 6.02 10.81 13.42
CA GLN A 63 6.63 11.76 14.35
C GLN A 63 6.95 13.11 13.70
N LEU A 64 7.33 13.10 12.42
CA LEU A 64 7.60 14.31 11.64
C LEU A 64 6.31 14.96 11.08
N GLY A 65 5.14 14.36 11.29
CA GLY A 65 3.87 14.84 10.73
C GLY A 65 3.77 14.71 9.20
N THR A 66 4.60 13.87 8.58
CA THR A 66 4.64 13.67 7.12
C THR A 66 3.88 12.42 6.67
N LEU A 67 3.38 11.61 7.61
CA LEU A 67 2.52 10.47 7.30
C LEU A 67 1.11 10.95 6.95
N ARG A 68 0.61 10.56 5.78
CA ARG A 68 -0.68 11.04 5.24
C ARG A 68 -1.89 10.22 5.70
N TYR A 69 -1.65 9.13 6.42
CA TYR A 69 -2.68 8.19 6.86
C TYR A 69 -2.50 7.82 8.32
N ALA A 70 -3.58 7.29 8.90
CA ALA A 70 -3.65 6.98 10.32
C ALA A 70 -3.02 5.60 10.63
N VAL A 71 -2.28 5.54 11.74
CA VAL A 71 -1.81 4.27 12.31
C VAL A 71 -2.72 3.88 13.48
N ARG A 72 -3.36 2.72 13.38
CA ARG A 72 -4.20 2.20 14.46
C ARG A 72 -3.34 1.49 15.51
N ARG A 73 -3.71 1.63 16.79
CA ARG A 73 -3.09 0.90 17.90
C ARG A 73 -4.11 -0.06 18.50
N ASP A 74 -3.73 -1.30 18.76
CA ASP A 74 -4.57 -2.23 19.53
C ASP A 74 -4.37 -2.05 21.04
N GLY A 75 -5.15 -2.77 21.86
CA GLY A 75 -5.06 -2.69 23.33
C GLY A 75 -3.69 -3.11 23.91
N GLY A 76 -2.83 -3.77 23.12
CA GLY A 76 -1.45 -4.08 23.48
C GLY A 76 -0.43 -3.06 22.96
N GLY A 77 -0.89 -1.91 22.45
CA GLY A 77 -0.04 -0.85 21.89
C GLY A 77 0.59 -1.18 20.54
N ARG A 78 0.23 -2.31 19.93
CA ARG A 78 0.81 -2.73 18.65
C ARG A 78 0.19 -1.95 17.51
N ARG A 79 1.01 -1.58 16.53
CA ARG A 79 0.65 -0.68 15.43
C ARG A 79 0.20 -1.45 14.19
N TRP A 80 -0.87 -0.93 13.59
CA TRP A 80 -1.56 -1.52 12.45
C TRP A 80 -1.82 -0.45 11.39
N VAL A 81 -1.62 -0.82 10.14
CA VAL A 81 -1.78 0.05 8.97
C VAL A 81 -2.77 -0.61 8.02
N SER A 82 -3.64 0.19 7.41
CA SER A 82 -4.60 -0.29 6.43
C SER A 82 -3.90 -0.67 5.13
N LEU A 83 -4.26 -1.81 4.54
CA LEU A 83 -3.79 -2.17 3.20
C LEU A 83 -4.26 -1.18 2.13
N PHE A 84 -5.36 -0.46 2.37
CA PHE A 84 -5.81 0.63 1.48
C PHE A 84 -4.79 1.77 1.43
N ASP A 85 -4.26 2.16 2.58
CA ASP A 85 -3.26 3.24 2.66
C ASP A 85 -1.95 2.80 2.01
N VAL A 86 -1.53 1.55 2.24
CA VAL A 86 -0.35 0.95 1.59
C VAL A 86 -0.51 0.93 0.07
N ALA A 87 -1.69 0.51 -0.43
CA ALA A 87 -1.97 0.46 -1.86
C ALA A 87 -1.98 1.86 -2.51
N ALA A 88 -2.61 2.83 -1.86
CA ALA A 88 -2.62 4.22 -2.33
C ALA A 88 -1.19 4.79 -2.40
N GLU A 89 -0.37 4.56 -1.37
CA GLU A 89 1.02 5.04 -1.36
C GLU A 89 1.87 4.38 -2.47
N GLN A 90 1.73 3.06 -2.70
CA GLN A 90 2.43 2.41 -3.80
C GLN A 90 2.04 2.97 -5.17
N LEU A 91 0.75 3.26 -5.38
CA LEU A 91 0.28 3.86 -6.63
C LEU A 91 0.81 5.28 -6.81
N ASP A 92 0.78 6.09 -5.77
CA ASP A 92 1.29 7.46 -5.81
C ASP A 92 2.80 7.48 -6.12
N LEU A 93 3.59 6.57 -5.52
CA LEU A 93 5.01 6.42 -5.81
C LEU A 93 5.26 6.05 -7.28
N ARG A 94 4.46 5.13 -7.85
CA ARG A 94 4.58 4.73 -9.26
C ARG A 94 4.19 5.84 -10.22
N ILE A 95 3.09 6.55 -9.94
CA ILE A 95 2.61 7.66 -10.76
C ILE A 95 3.64 8.79 -10.76
N ASN A 96 4.23 9.10 -9.61
CA ASN A 96 5.23 10.16 -9.51
C ASN A 96 6.57 9.74 -10.14
N ALA A 97 7.02 8.49 -9.94
CA ALA A 97 8.21 7.98 -10.64
C ALA A 97 8.05 8.03 -12.17
N GLY A 98 6.85 7.77 -12.69
CA GLY A 98 6.56 7.90 -14.12
C GLY A 98 6.57 9.35 -14.64
N LYS A 99 6.48 10.36 -13.78
CA LYS A 99 6.59 11.78 -14.17
C LYS A 99 8.03 12.27 -14.28
N ASP A 100 8.94 11.62 -13.55
CA ASP A 100 10.38 11.97 -13.53
C ASP A 100 11.15 11.39 -14.73
N VAL A 101 10.52 10.52 -15.53
CA VAL A 101 11.04 10.03 -16.80
C VAL A 101 10.57 10.96 -17.92
N LYS A 102 11.29 12.05 -18.17
CA LYS A 102 11.11 12.94 -19.33
C LYS A 102 12.44 13.20 -20.02
#